data_AF-A0A538EP18-F1
#
_entry.id   AF-A0A538EP18-F1
#
_cell.length_a   1.000
_cell.length_b   1.000
_cell.length_c   1.000
_cell.angle_alpha   90.00
_cell.angle_beta   90.00
_cell.angle_gamma   90.00
#
_symmetry.space_group_name_H-M   'P 1'
#
loop_
_entity.id
_entity.type
_entity.pdbx_description
1 polymer ?
#
loop_
_entity_poly.entity_id
_entity_poly.type
_entity_poly.pdbx_seq_one_letter_code
_entity_poly.pdbx_strand_id
1 'polypeptide(L)'
;MSARLFAASVAVTAVVVVAVAITDLSFQRAVLLAPVLVIGVGALAGLVVFWGRIGWDSLRRSHHPRLYVAGGLAFVALLVVLTLLGVNLPHE
;
A
#
# COMPACT_ATOMS: atom_id res chain seq x y z
N MET A 1 2.23 -25.76 -1.48
CA MET A 1 1.49 -24.49 -1.23
C MET A 1 2.20 -23.39 -2.00
N SER A 2 1.55 -22.73 -2.97
CA SER A 2 2.24 -21.78 -3.87
C SER A 2 2.70 -20.55 -3.10
N ALA A 3 3.98 -20.17 -3.21
CA ALA A 3 4.53 -18.96 -2.55
C ALA A 3 3.73 -17.69 -2.87
N ARG A 4 3.06 -17.64 -4.03
CA ARG A 4 2.13 -16.56 -4.40
C ARG A 4 0.89 -16.51 -3.50
N LEU A 5 0.34 -17.66 -3.11
CA LEU A 5 -0.82 -17.73 -2.22
C LEU A 5 -0.42 -17.23 -0.84
N PHE A 6 0.72 -17.66 -0.32
CA PHE A 6 1.23 -17.22 0.97
C PHE A 6 1.46 -15.70 1.01
N ALA A 7 2.14 -15.15 0.00
CA ALA A 7 2.37 -13.70 -0.09
C ALA A 7 1.05 -12.91 -0.21
N ALA A 8 0.07 -13.44 -0.96
CA ALA A 8 -1.26 -12.84 -1.06
C ALA A 8 -2.01 -12.88 0.27
N SER A 9 -1.92 -13.98 1.03
CA SER A 9 -2.52 -14.08 2.36
C SER A 9 -1.93 -13.05 3.31
N VAL A 10 -0.60 -12.94 3.35
CA VAL A 10 0.11 -11.98 4.21
C VAL A 10 -0.25 -10.54 3.85
N ALA A 11 -0.32 -10.20 2.56
CA ALA A 11 -0.70 -8.86 2.12
C ALA A 11 -2.14 -8.50 2.52
N VAL A 12 -3.09 -9.43 2.36
CA VAL A 12 -4.49 -9.23 2.77
C VAL A 12 -4.59 -9.08 4.29
N THR A 13 -3.89 -9.92 5.06
CA THR A 13 -3.85 -9.80 6.52
C THR A 13 -3.26 -8.47 6.97
N ALA A 14 -2.19 -8.00 6.34
CA ALA A 14 -1.59 -6.70 6.65
C ALA A 14 -2.55 -5.54 6.37
N VAL A 15 -3.28 -5.56 5.24
CA VAL A 15 -4.29 -4.55 4.93
C VAL A 15 -5.42 -4.52 5.98
N VAL A 16 -5.90 -5.69 6.41
CA VAL A 16 -6.94 -5.79 7.45
C VAL A 16 -6.44 -5.27 8.79
N VAL A 17 -5.22 -5.63 9.21
CA VAL A 17 -4.62 -5.17 10.47
C VAL A 17 -4.40 -3.66 10.44
N VAL A 18 -3.91 -3.11 9.31
CA VAL A 18 -3.70 -1.68 9.13
C VAL A 18 -5.03 -0.92 9.13
N ALA A 19 -6.07 -1.46 8.50
CA ALA A 19 -7.41 -0.86 8.56
C ALA A 19 -7.93 -0.82 10.01
N VAL A 20 -7.83 -1.92 10.76
CA VAL A 20 -8.26 -1.97 12.17
C VAL A 20 -7.45 -1.00 13.05
N ALA A 21 -6.13 -0.93 12.84
CA ALA A 21 -5.23 -0.08 13.61
C ALA A 21 -5.43 1.43 13.33
N ILE A 22 -5.63 1.82 12.07
CA ILE A 22 -5.84 3.23 11.69
C ILE A 22 -7.19 3.74 12.17
N THR A 23 -8.17 2.84 12.27
CA THR A 23 -9.54 3.28 12.49
C THR A 23 -9.80 3.73 13.92
N ASP A 24 -9.11 3.22 14.96
CA ASP A 24 -9.09 3.72 16.36
C ASP A 24 -10.43 4.31 16.92
N LEU A 25 -11.57 3.81 16.44
CA LEU A 25 -12.88 4.44 16.62
C LEU A 25 -13.60 3.81 17.81
N SER A 26 -14.09 4.65 18.72
CA SER A 26 -15.12 4.20 19.66
C SER A 26 -16.31 3.65 18.86
N PHE A 27 -16.85 2.50 19.30
CA PHE A 27 -17.85 1.70 18.57
C PHE A 27 -19.03 2.54 18.06
N GLN A 28 -19.41 3.57 18.82
CA GLN A 28 -20.51 4.49 18.48
C GLN A 28 -20.22 5.39 17.27
N ARG A 29 -19.02 5.95 17.13
CA ARG A 29 -18.65 6.78 15.96
C ARG A 29 -18.37 5.91 14.73
N ALA A 30 -17.79 4.73 14.93
CA ALA A 30 -17.59 3.76 13.86
C ALA A 30 -18.92 3.38 13.19
N VAL A 31 -19.99 3.15 13.98
CA VAL A 31 -21.31 2.80 13.43
C VAL A 31 -21.94 3.97 12.67
N LEU A 32 -21.82 5.20 13.17
CA LEU A 32 -22.33 6.40 12.47
C LEU A 32 -21.59 6.68 11.16
N LEU A 33 -20.27 6.45 11.14
CA LEU A 33 -19.40 6.66 9.97
C LEU A 33 -19.25 5.40 9.11
N ALA A 34 -19.85 4.27 9.49
CA ALA A 34 -19.70 2.99 8.83
C ALA A 34 -19.94 3.06 7.32
N PRO A 35 -20.98 3.76 6.79
CA PRO A 35 -21.19 3.84 5.35
C PRO A 35 -20.01 4.52 4.64
N VAL A 36 -19.50 5.61 5.21
CA VAL A 36 -18.39 6.37 4.65
C VAL A 36 -17.09 5.58 4.72
N LEU A 37 -16.85 4.88 5.83
CA LEU A 37 -15.68 4.01 5.98
C LEU A 37 -15.72 2.84 5.00
N VAL A 38 -16.87 2.18 4.85
CA VAL A 38 -17.03 1.07 3.89
C VAL A 38 -16.81 1.56 2.45
N ILE A 39 -17.36 2.73 2.08
CA ILE A 39 -17.14 3.32 0.75
C ILE A 39 -15.68 3.72 0.57
N GLY A 40 -15.07 4.38 1.56
CA GLY A 40 -13.69 4.84 1.49
C GLY A 40 -12.70 3.67 1.38
N VAL A 41 -12.85 2.66 2.23
CA VAL A 41 -12.04 1.44 2.19
C VAL A 41 -12.29 0.66 0.91
N GLY A 42 -13.55 0.54 0.47
CA GLY A 42 -13.91 -0.13 -0.78
C GLY A 42 -13.32 0.57 -2.02
N ALA A 43 -13.39 1.91 -2.06
CA ALA A 43 -12.80 2.71 -3.13
C ALA A 43 -11.28 2.63 -3.14
N LEU A 44 -10.62 2.71 -1.99
CA LEU A 44 -9.18 2.53 -1.86
C LEU A 44 -8.75 1.13 -2.28
N ALA A 45 -9.45 0.09 -1.82
CA ALA A 45 -9.18 -1.29 -2.24
C ALA A 45 -9.36 -1.46 -3.74
N GLY A 46 -10.45 -0.93 -4.32
CA GLY A 46 -10.71 -0.94 -5.75
C GLY A 46 -9.62 -0.23 -6.53
N LEU A 47 -9.18 0.95 -6.07
CA LEU A 47 -8.10 1.73 -6.70
C LEU A 47 -6.77 0.97 -6.65
N VAL A 48 -6.39 0.43 -5.49
CA VAL A 48 -5.16 -0.34 -5.32
C VAL A 48 -5.18 -1.59 -6.20
N VAL A 49 -6.30 -2.30 -6.28
CA VAL A 49 -6.44 -3.49 -7.15
C VAL A 49 -6.39 -3.09 -8.63
N PHE A 50 -7.08 -2.02 -9.01
CA PHE A 50 -7.13 -1.53 -10.39
C PHE A 50 -5.74 -1.10 -10.87
N TRP A 51 -5.10 -0.18 -10.14
CA TRP A 51 -3.77 0.32 -10.47
C TRP A 51 -2.70 -0.76 -10.30
N GLY A 52 -2.81 -1.59 -9.27
CA GLY A 52 -1.92 -2.73 -9.06
C GLY A 52 -1.96 -3.71 -10.23
N ARG A 53 -3.16 -4.04 -10.74
CA ARG A 53 -3.32 -4.93 -11.90
C ARG A 53 -2.77 -4.30 -13.18
N ILE A 54 -3.07 -3.02 -13.43
CA ILE A 54 -2.57 -2.30 -14.62
C ILE A 54 -1.05 -2.18 -14.56
N GLY A 55 -0.50 -1.79 -13.40
CA GLY A 55 0.94 -1.72 -13.17
C GLY A 55 1.60 -3.08 -13.37
N TRP A 56 0.96 -4.15 -12.89
CA TRP A 56 1.44 -5.52 -13.07
C TRP A 56 1.46 -5.98 -14.52
N ASP A 57 0.39 -5.71 -15.28
CA ASP A 57 0.32 -6.04 -16.70
C ASP A 57 1.31 -5.20 -17.52
N SER A 58 1.51 -3.93 -17.14
CA SER A 58 2.53 -3.04 -17.72
C SER A 58 3.95 -3.55 -17.44
N LEU A 59 4.25 -3.93 -16.19
CA LEU A 59 5.52 -4.51 -15.79
C LEU A 59 5.80 -5.83 -16.52
N ARG A 60 4.79 -6.69 -16.68
CA ARG A 60 4.92 -7.97 -17.40
C ARG A 60 5.20 -7.81 -18.88
N ARG A 61 4.71 -6.75 -19.52
CA ARG A 61 4.98 -6.45 -20.94
C ARG A 61 6.33 -5.76 -21.17
N SER A 62 6.98 -5.29 -20.11
CA SER A 62 8.28 -4.64 -20.18
C SER A 62 9.41 -5.67 -20.33
N HIS A 63 10.42 -5.37 -21.14
CA HIS A 63 11.52 -6.29 -21.45
C HIS A 63 12.39 -6.67 -20.22
N HIS A 64 12.42 -5.84 -19.18
CA HIS A 64 13.23 -6.06 -17.97
C HIS A 64 12.45 -5.77 -16.67
N PRO A 65 11.46 -6.61 -16.29
CA PRO A 65 10.57 -6.35 -15.14
C PRO A 65 11.31 -6.23 -13.81
N ARG A 66 12.44 -6.96 -13.65
CA ARG A 66 13.24 -6.94 -12.42
C ARG A 66 13.92 -5.60 -12.17
N LEU A 67 14.34 -4.88 -13.22
CA LEU A 67 14.99 -3.58 -13.08
C LEU A 67 14.02 -2.51 -12.60
N TYR A 68 12.78 -2.50 -13.09
CA TYR A 68 11.77 -1.53 -12.64
C TYR A 68 11.35 -1.76 -11.19
N VAL A 69 11.17 -3.03 -10.78
CA VAL A 69 10.88 -3.35 -9.38
C VAL A 69 12.05 -2.98 -8.48
N ALA A 70 13.28 -3.33 -8.87
CA ALA A 70 14.48 -3.00 -8.10
C ALA A 70 14.70 -1.48 -8.02
N GLY A 71 14.50 -0.75 -9.11
CA GLY A 71 14.61 0.71 -9.15
C GLY A 71 13.56 1.39 -8.26
N GLY A 72 12.31 0.93 -8.29
CA GLY A 72 11.26 1.42 -7.40
C GLY A 72 11.58 1.16 -5.93
N LEU A 73 12.04 -0.04 -5.59
CA LEU A 73 12.43 -0.39 -4.22
C LEU A 73 13.64 0.41 -3.74
N ALA A 74 14.64 0.60 -4.61
CA ALA A 74 15.81 1.42 -4.32
C ALA A 74 15.43 2.90 -4.08
N PHE A 75 14.49 3.43 -4.87
CA PHE A 75 13.98 4.78 -4.68
C PHE A 75 13.24 4.94 -3.34
N VAL A 76 12.36 4.01 -3.00
CA VAL A 76 11.67 4.01 -1.69
C VAL A 76 12.67 3.88 -0.55
N ALA A 77 13.63 2.96 -0.66
CA ALA A 77 14.69 2.80 0.35
C ALA A 77 15.51 4.09 0.51
N LEU A 78 15.85 4.76 -0.59
CA LEU A 78 16.53 6.05 -0.56
C LEU A 78 15.71 7.10 0.18
N LEU A 79 14.40 7.22 -0.10
CA LEU A 79 13.52 8.15 0.60
C LEU A 79 13.46 7.87 2.10
N VAL A 80 13.32 6.61 2.49
CA VAL A 80 13.32 6.18 3.90
C VAL A 80 14.64 6.56 4.55
N VAL A 81 15.78 6.28 3.90
CA VAL A 81 17.11 6.64 4.39
C VAL A 81 17.22 8.15 4.56
N LEU A 82 16.84 8.96 3.57
CA LEU A 82 16.88 10.43 3.66
C LEU A 82 15.99 10.97 4.79
N THR A 83 14.84 10.33 5.02
CA THR A 83 13.90 10.68 6.09
C THR A 83 14.49 10.37 7.47
N LEU A 84 15.09 9.18 7.63
CA LEU A 84 15.76 8.77 8.87
C LEU A 84 17.04 9.56 9.12
N LEU A 85 17.76 9.95 8.06
CA LEU A 85 18.93 10.81 8.15
C LEU A 85 18.57 12.23 8.57
N GLY A 86 17.27 12.55 8.66
CA GLY A 86 16.80 13.83 9.15
C GLY A 86 17.37 14.97 8.32
N VAL A 87 17.35 14.81 6.98
CA VAL A 87 17.67 15.90 6.06
C VAL A 87 16.66 17.00 6.30
N ASN A 88 16.98 17.89 7.23
CA ASN A 88 16.35 19.18 7.37
C ASN A 88 16.65 19.88 6.06
N LEU A 89 15.67 19.87 5.15
CA LEU A 89 15.64 20.86 4.09
C LEU A 89 15.82 22.20 4.82
N PRO A 90 16.85 23.01 4.50
CA PRO A 90 16.96 24.35 5.05
C PRO A 90 15.64 25.05 4.72
N HIS A 91 14.86 25.33 5.76
CA HIS A 91 13.59 26.03 5.62
C HIS A 91 13.98 27.50 5.47
N GLU A 92 13.67 28.05 4.30
CA GLU A 92 13.72 29.49 4.03
C GLU A 92 12.49 30.18 4.62
#